data_AF-A0A2D6U0B6-F1
#
_entry.id   AF-A0A2D6U0B6-F1
#
_cell.length_a   1.000
_cell.length_b   1.000
_cell.length_c   1.000
_cell.angle_alpha   90.00
_cell.angle_beta   90.00
_cell.angle_gamma   90.00
#
_symmetry.space_group_name_H-M   'P 1'
#
loop_
_entity.id
_entity.type
_entity.pdbx_description
1 polymer ?
#
loop_
_entity_poly.entity_id
_entity_poly.type
_entity_poly.pdbx_seq_one_letter_code
_entity_poly.pdbx_strand_id
1 'polypeptide(L)'
;MDKKVIDKKVVGKEAKGILDKFAKALERVDSKDSDSWFVDRDEFEREEGKGEKCWEFKEKFLGNAPRVDGDFVVAEKGGWK
;
A
#
# COMPACT_ATOMS: atom_id res chain seq x y z
N MET A 1 0.73 -20.79 -11.53
CA MET A 1 0.19 -20.13 -10.32
C MET A 1 -1.24 -20.59 -10.20
N ASP A 2 -1.51 -21.48 -9.26
CA ASP A 2 -2.84 -22.02 -9.05
C ASP A 2 -3.77 -20.89 -8.62
N LYS A 3 -4.82 -20.63 -9.41
CA LYS A 3 -5.87 -19.68 -9.03
C LYS A 3 -6.58 -20.26 -7.80
N LYS A 4 -6.24 -19.75 -6.61
CA LYS A 4 -7.05 -19.97 -5.40
C LYS A 4 -8.46 -19.46 -5.72
N VAL A 5 -9.42 -20.38 -5.78
CA VAL A 5 -10.83 -20.02 -5.90
C VAL A 5 -11.24 -19.40 -4.58
N ILE A 6 -11.30 -18.07 -4.55
CA ILE A 6 -11.72 -17.31 -3.38
C ILE A 6 -13.24 -17.40 -3.29
N ASP A 7 -13.74 -18.00 -2.20
CA ASP A 7 -15.16 -17.95 -1.89
C ASP A 7 -15.54 -16.55 -1.42
N LYS A 8 -16.16 -15.78 -2.33
CA LYS A 8 -16.58 -14.40 -2.07
C LYS A 8 -17.55 -14.28 -0.89
N LYS A 9 -18.37 -15.31 -0.62
CA LYS A 9 -19.32 -15.27 0.50
C LYS A 9 -18.59 -15.43 1.83
N VAL A 10 -17.60 -16.31 1.90
CA VAL A 10 -16.76 -16.49 3.09
C VAL A 10 -15.99 -15.20 3.38
N VAL A 11 -15.32 -14.65 2.37
CA VAL A 11 -14.57 -13.38 2.51
C VAL A 11 -15.49 -12.23 2.94
N GLY A 12 -16.68 -12.11 2.33
CA GLY A 12 -17.64 -11.07 2.70
C GLY A 12 -18.11 -11.19 4.15
N LYS A 13 -18.34 -12.41 4.63
CA LYS A 13 -18.74 -12.68 6.02
C LYS A 13 -17.62 -12.35 7.01
N GLU A 14 -16.39 -12.75 6.70
CA GLU A 14 -15.22 -12.47 7.53
C GLU A 14 -14.90 -10.97 7.58
N ALA A 15 -14.91 -10.30 6.43
CA ALA A 15 -14.70 -8.86 6.34
C ALA A 15 -15.74 -8.10 7.15
N LYS A 16 -17.03 -8.45 7.02
CA LYS A 16 -18.09 -7.85 7.84
C LYS A 16 -17.85 -8.07 9.33
N GLY A 17 -17.50 -9.29 9.73
CA GLY A 17 -17.20 -9.59 11.14
C GLY A 17 -16.03 -8.79 11.70
N ILE A 18 -15.01 -8.50 10.89
CA ILE A 18 -13.89 -7.63 11.28
C ILE A 18 -14.36 -6.18 11.42
N LEU A 19 -15.11 -5.67 10.45
CA LEU A 19 -15.64 -4.30 10.47
C LEU A 19 -16.57 -4.05 11.66
N ASP A 20 -17.48 -4.99 11.96
CA ASP A 20 -18.41 -4.88 13.08
C ASP A 20 -17.66 -4.85 14.43
N LYS A 21 -16.63 -5.68 14.58
CA LYS A 21 -15.77 -5.67 15.78
C LYS A 21 -14.99 -4.37 15.91
N PHE A 22 -14.47 -3.86 14.80
CA PHE A 22 -13.71 -2.61 14.78
C PHE A 22 -14.60 -1.40 15.12
N ALA A 23 -15.80 -1.31 14.53
CA ALA A 23 -16.78 -0.27 14.84
C ALA A 23 -17.14 -0.27 16.33
N LYS A 24 -17.41 -1.46 16.90
CA LYS A 24 -17.72 -1.62 18.33
C LYS A 24 -16.55 -1.24 19.24
N ALA A 25 -15.31 -1.41 18.79
CA ALA A 25 -14.13 -0.97 19.54
C ALA A 25 -14.00 0.56 19.49
N LEU A 26 -14.25 1.18 18.33
CA LEU A 26 -14.22 2.63 18.16
C LEU A 26 -15.27 3.37 18.97
N GLU A 27 -16.45 2.78 19.20
CA GLU A 27 -17.48 3.35 20.09
C GLU A 27 -16.96 3.67 21.51
N ARG A 28 -15.88 3.01 21.94
CA ARG A 28 -15.29 3.19 23.28
C ARG A 28 -14.17 4.23 23.32
N VAL A 29 -13.74 4.74 22.17
CA VAL A 29 -12.65 5.71 22.07
C VAL A 29 -13.26 7.11 22.13
N ASP A 30 -12.86 7.91 23.13
CA ASP A 30 -13.25 9.31 23.20
C ASP A 30 -12.53 10.09 22.08
N SER A 31 -13.31 10.73 21.20
CA SER A 31 -12.80 11.44 20.03
C SER A 31 -12.29 12.85 20.34
N LYS A 32 -12.37 13.28 21.61
CA LYS A 32 -12.03 14.65 22.04
C LYS A 32 -10.55 14.99 21.99
N ASP A 33 -9.66 14.00 21.93
CA ASP A 33 -8.20 14.20 21.83
C ASP A 33 -7.66 14.05 20.39
N SER A 34 -8.54 14.03 19.38
CA SER A 34 -8.18 13.77 17.98
C SER A 34 -7.28 14.83 17.33
N ASP A 35 -7.19 16.03 17.92
CA ASP A 35 -6.33 17.11 17.44
C ASP A 35 -4.83 16.89 17.76
N SER A 36 -4.50 15.85 18.55
CA SER A 36 -3.11 15.59 19.00
C SER A 36 -2.28 14.68 18.08
N TRP A 37 -2.87 14.12 17.02
CA TRP A 37 -2.20 13.09 16.20
C TRP A 37 -1.42 13.64 15.00
N PHE A 38 -1.57 14.93 14.71
CA PHE A 38 -0.89 15.58 13.60
C PHE A 38 0.16 16.57 14.11
N VAL A 39 1.24 16.71 13.36
CA VAL A 39 2.22 17.76 13.58
C VAL A 39 1.94 18.84 12.55
N ASP A 40 1.45 19.99 13.00
CA ASP A 40 1.35 21.17 12.15
C ASP A 40 2.76 21.58 11.71
N ARG A 41 2.96 21.64 10.40
CA ARG A 41 4.21 22.08 9.79
C ARG A 41 3.88 23.19 8.81
N ASP A 42 4.58 24.31 8.96
CA ASP A 42 4.45 25.45 8.05
C ASP A 42 4.97 25.11 6.65
N GLU A 43 5.95 24.21 6.56
CA GLU A 43 6.56 23.77 5.31
C GLU A 43 6.56 22.25 5.21
N PHE A 44 6.13 21.74 4.05
CA PHE A 44 6.06 20.30 3.74
C PHE A 44 6.78 19.94 2.43
N GLU A 45 7.15 20.94 1.65
CA GLU A 45 7.84 20.75 0.38
C GLU A 45 9.32 20.48 0.61
N ARG A 46 9.92 19.70 -0.29
CA ARG A 46 11.35 19.43 -0.27
C ARG A 46 12.00 20.17 -1.43
N GLU A 47 13.04 20.94 -1.15
CA GLU A 47 13.88 21.53 -2.20
C GLU A 47 14.46 20.44 -3.11
N GLU A 48 14.37 20.66 -4.42
CA GLU A 48 14.92 19.74 -5.40
C GLU A 48 16.46 19.71 -5.29
N GLY A 49 17.01 18.52 -5.02
CA GLY A 49 18.46 18.32 -4.96
C GLY A 49 19.09 18.07 -6.34
N LYS A 50 20.42 17.89 -6.37
CA LYS A 50 21.18 17.63 -7.61
C LYS A 50 20.92 16.27 -8.27
N GLY A 51 20.11 15.40 -7.67
CA GLY A 51 19.82 14.06 -8.19
C GLY A 51 21.05 13.14 -8.23
N GLU A 52 21.71 12.92 -7.09
CA GLU A 52 22.87 12.03 -7.02
C GLU A 52 22.53 10.60 -7.51
N LYS A 53 23.48 9.99 -8.24
CA LYS A 53 23.30 8.63 -8.78
C LYS A 53 23.26 7.61 -7.64
N CYS A 54 22.15 6.89 -7.54
CA CYS A 54 22.04 5.71 -6.69
C CYS A 54 22.51 4.48 -7.48
N TRP A 55 23.78 4.10 -7.27
CA TRP A 55 24.49 3.09 -8.04
C TRP A 55 23.87 1.68 -7.92
N GLU A 56 23.32 1.32 -6.76
CA GLU A 56 22.67 0.02 -6.53
C GLU A 56 21.18 0.00 -6.88
N PHE A 57 20.60 1.15 -7.25
CA PHE A 57 19.15 1.25 -7.39
C PHE A 57 18.59 0.22 -8.38
N LYS A 58 19.19 0.14 -9.57
CA LYS A 58 18.71 -0.73 -10.64
C LYS A 58 18.78 -2.20 -10.25
N GLU A 59 19.90 -2.62 -9.66
CA GLU A 59 20.11 -4.00 -9.21
C GLU A 59 19.13 -4.38 -8.10
N LYS A 60 18.98 -3.53 -7.07
CA LYS A 60 18.05 -3.77 -5.96
C LYS A 60 16.59 -3.75 -6.42
N PHE A 61 16.26 -2.87 -7.35
CA PHE A 61 14.91 -2.77 -7.90
C PHE A 61 14.54 -4.02 -8.71
N LEU A 62 15.39 -4.41 -9.66
CA LEU A 62 15.15 -5.57 -10.52
C LEU A 62 15.29 -6.90 -9.76
N GLY A 63 16.19 -6.99 -8.78
CA GLY A 63 16.36 -8.18 -7.95
C GLY A 63 15.14 -8.52 -7.09
N ASN A 64 14.33 -7.52 -6.73
CA ASN A 64 13.07 -7.70 -6.00
C ASN A 64 11.86 -7.92 -6.93
N ALA A 65 12.01 -7.79 -8.24
CA ALA A 65 10.89 -7.87 -9.17
C ALA A 65 10.48 -9.34 -9.43
N PRO A 66 9.19 -9.68 -9.48
CA PRO A 66 8.72 -11.06 -9.70
C PRO A 66 9.15 -11.68 -11.03
N ARG A 67 9.27 -10.85 -12.08
CA ARG A 67 9.74 -11.23 -13.42
C ARG A 67 10.47 -10.06 -14.05
N VAL A 68 11.61 -10.36 -14.66
CA VAL A 68 12.44 -9.40 -15.38
C VAL A 68 12.84 -9.96 -16.74
N ASP A 69 13.01 -9.07 -17.72
CA ASP A 69 13.60 -9.35 -19.02
C ASP A 69 14.64 -8.26 -19.33
N GLY A 70 15.92 -8.61 -19.19
CA GLY A 70 17.02 -7.66 -19.22
C GLY A 70 16.84 -6.54 -18.20
N ASP A 71 16.61 -5.33 -18.71
CA ASP A 71 16.45 -4.10 -17.92
C ASP A 71 14.99 -3.75 -17.59
N PHE A 72 14.05 -4.64 -17.88
CA PHE A 72 12.61 -4.36 -17.79
C PHE A 72 11.91 -5.29 -16.79
N VAL A 73 10.93 -4.74 -16.06
CA VAL A 73 9.97 -5.53 -15.28
C VAL A 73 8.85 -5.99 -16.21
N VAL A 74 8.57 -7.28 -16.23
CA VAL A 74 7.56 -7.86 -17.12
C VAL A 74 6.19 -7.80 -16.44
N ALA A 75 5.22 -7.16 -17.10
CA ALA A 75 3.84 -7.06 -16.66
C ALA A 75 2.86 -7.51 -17.76
N GLU A 76 1.66 -7.93 -17.36
CA GLU A 76 0.60 -8.23 -18.31
C GLU A 76 0.13 -6.94 -19.00
N LYS A 77 -0.03 -7.00 -20.33
CA LYS A 77 -0.56 -5.85 -21.09
C LYS A 77 -1.99 -5.59 -20.66
N GLY A 78 -2.24 -4.41 -20.09
CA GLY A 78 -3.60 -3.98 -19.74
C GLY A 78 -4.48 -3.93 -21.00
N GLY A 79 -5.45 -4.83 -21.09
CA GLY A 79 -6.55 -4.72 -22.04
C GLY A 79 -7.63 -3.85 -21.44
N TRP A 80 -7.62 -2.56 -21.73
CA TRP A 80 -8.72 -1.67 -21.34
C TRP A 80 -9.94 -2.04 -22.19
N LYS A 81 -11.05 -2.41 -21.55
CA LYS A 81 -12.37 -2.61 -22.14
C LYS A 81 -13.37 -1.74 -21.42
#